data_AF-A0A099PAN0-F1
#
_entry.id   AF-A0A099PAN0-F1
#
_cell.length_a   1.000
_cell.length_b   1.000
_cell.length_c   1.000
_cell.angle_alpha   90.00
_cell.angle_beta   90.00
_cell.angle_gamma   90.00
#
_symmetry.space_group_name_H-M   'P 1'
#
loop_
_entity.id
_entity.type
_entity.pdbx_description
1 polymer ?
#
loop_
_entity_poly.entity_id
_entity_poly.type
_entity_poly.pdbx_seq_one_letter_code
_entity_poly.pdbx_strand_id
1 'polypeptide(L)'
;METKAILEAFIENINRDDYIRMGIDKDTGKIQITTSEHVQAATADVQIAIKHTLETAEVITPRLIDMPPTIVHLRNSVDASVYSSLALSISNDIPWLCVDTTFAQLSHHAKYPIANALQFYMSLGVGLDIMQKHVGIYRHVTCGLPYPLTYEELLQLSRSKDQYAHYFLAKLLKMYPDAYPDTETAIRHLHKILVIVLAQAFVDGEIFRGLKVTNPSNFGYTEHVFHICCELAIHHSDGKEAEQKLAMLLCAVMENVKDIPTIRNLTRKLASVFIAGHFMSINAVNAHICEITSTWQ
;
A
#
# COMPACT_ATOMS: atom_id res chain seq x y z
N MET A 1 7.85 27.21 17.26
CA MET A 1 9.23 27.67 16.93
C MET A 1 10.21 26.49 17.00
N GLU A 2 10.23 25.73 18.10
CA GLU A 2 11.12 24.59 18.31
C GLU A 2 10.99 23.48 17.25
N THR A 3 9.77 23.00 16.95
CA THR A 3 9.54 21.97 15.91
C THR A 3 10.03 22.42 14.52
N LYS A 4 9.78 23.68 14.14
CA LYS A 4 10.24 24.24 12.86
C LYS A 4 11.76 24.24 12.76
N ALA A 5 12.44 24.72 13.80
CA ALA A 5 13.91 24.76 13.84
C ALA A 5 14.52 23.35 13.77
N ILE A 6 13.90 22.36 14.41
CA ILE A 6 14.36 20.95 14.35
C ILE A 6 14.25 20.40 12.92
N LEU A 7 13.14 20.69 12.22
CA LEU A 7 12.95 20.26 10.83
C LEU A 7 13.91 20.96 9.85
N GLU A 8 14.17 22.25 10.05
CA GLU A 8 15.16 23.00 9.27
C GLU A 8 16.58 22.43 9.48
N ALA A 9 16.95 22.19 10.74
CA ALA A 9 18.23 21.56 11.09
C ALA A 9 18.34 20.13 10.54
N PHE A 10 17.25 19.37 10.49
CA PHE A 10 17.23 18.05 9.85
C PHE A 10 17.53 18.13 8.35
N ILE A 11 16.89 19.07 7.63
CA ILE A 11 17.15 19.30 6.19
C ILE A 11 18.60 19.71 5.96
N GLU A 12 19.15 20.58 6.81
CA GLU A 12 20.54 21.01 6.70
C GLU A 12 21.50 19.83 6.91
N ASN A 13 21.28 19.03 7.96
CA ASN A 13 22.14 17.91 8.30
C ASN A 13 22.11 16.78 7.25
N ILE A 14 20.95 16.48 6.68
CA ILE A 14 20.83 15.39 5.70
C ILE A 14 21.43 15.73 4.34
N ASN A 15 21.59 17.02 4.05
CA ASN A 15 22.20 17.52 2.82
C ASN A 15 23.69 17.86 3.00
N ARG A 16 24.32 17.44 4.10
CA ARG A 16 25.76 17.57 4.28
C ARG A 16 26.52 16.72 3.27
N ASP A 17 27.45 17.35 2.56
CA ASP A 17 28.26 16.69 1.53
C ASP A 17 29.29 15.72 2.11
N ASP A 18 29.66 15.88 3.39
CA ASP A 18 30.72 15.13 4.07
C ASP A 18 30.26 13.82 4.74
N TYR A 19 29.00 13.41 4.53
CA TYR A 19 28.48 12.18 5.12
C TYR A 19 29.03 10.93 4.44
N ILE A 20 29.74 10.09 5.21
CA ILE A 20 30.18 8.76 4.80
C ILE A 20 29.97 7.77 5.96
N ARG A 21 29.29 6.67 5.67
CA ARG A 21 29.15 5.52 6.57
C ARG A 21 29.61 4.25 5.87
N MET A 22 30.41 3.45 6.56
CA MET A 22 30.78 2.11 6.10
C MET A 22 30.07 1.07 6.97
N GLY A 23 29.49 0.06 6.32
CA GLY A 23 28.84 -1.07 6.96
C GLY A 23 29.13 -2.36 6.21
N ILE A 24 28.68 -3.48 6.78
CA ILE A 24 28.68 -4.77 6.09
C ILE A 24 27.22 -5.08 5.76
N ASP A 25 26.96 -5.33 4.49
CA ASP A 25 25.67 -5.78 4.00
C ASP A 25 25.37 -7.16 4.59
N LYS A 26 24.24 -7.29 5.28
CA LYS A 26 23.92 -8.51 6.06
C LYS A 26 23.62 -9.72 5.18
N ASP A 27 23.17 -9.50 3.94
CA ASP A 27 22.72 -10.56 3.04
C ASP A 27 23.87 -11.07 2.16
N THR A 28 24.82 -10.19 1.82
CA THR A 28 25.93 -10.49 0.89
C THR A 28 27.30 -10.55 1.58
N GLY A 29 27.43 -10.07 2.82
CA GLY A 29 28.68 -10.01 3.57
C GLY A 29 29.71 -9.01 2.99
N LYS A 30 29.30 -8.17 2.04
CA LYS A 30 30.18 -7.20 1.37
C LYS A 30 30.21 -5.88 2.13
N ILE A 31 31.33 -5.15 1.99
CA ILE A 31 31.43 -3.77 2.48
C ILE A 31 30.47 -2.90 1.67
N GLN A 32 29.55 -2.24 2.35
CA GLN A 32 28.65 -1.24 1.79
C GLN A 32 29.08 0.15 2.29
N ILE A 33 29.30 1.06 1.35
CA ILE A 33 29.61 2.46 1.64
C ILE A 33 28.37 3.27 1.30
N THR A 34 27.81 3.96 2.30
CA THR A 34 26.72 4.91 2.13
C THR A 34 27.30 6.32 2.15
N THR A 35 27.17 7.03 1.05
CA THR A 35 27.60 8.43 0.90
C THR A 35 26.42 9.39 1.09
N SER A 36 26.72 10.68 1.21
CA SER A 36 25.76 11.79 1.17
C SER A 36 24.78 11.67 -0.01
N GLU A 37 25.28 11.38 -1.21
CA GLU A 37 24.46 11.16 -2.42
C GLU A 37 23.40 10.05 -2.23
N HIS A 38 23.78 8.93 -1.60
CA HIS A 38 22.84 7.83 -1.33
C HIS A 38 21.75 8.26 -0.35
N VAL A 39 22.11 8.99 0.70
CA VAL A 39 21.16 9.47 1.71
C VAL A 39 20.20 10.50 1.12
N GLN A 40 20.74 11.45 0.33
CA GLN A 40 19.94 12.46 -0.36
C GLN A 40 18.95 11.81 -1.32
N ALA A 41 19.40 10.86 -2.15
CA ALA A 41 18.51 10.13 -3.06
C ALA A 41 17.43 9.33 -2.30
N ALA A 42 17.78 8.65 -1.21
CA ALA A 42 16.84 7.85 -0.43
C ALA A 42 15.77 8.69 0.28
N THR A 43 16.10 9.95 0.63
CA THR A 43 15.25 10.84 1.43
C THR A 43 14.64 12.00 0.64
N ALA A 44 14.89 12.10 -0.66
CA ALA A 44 14.43 13.20 -1.52
C ALA A 44 12.93 13.51 -1.34
N ASP A 45 12.06 12.50 -1.40
CA ASP A 45 10.61 12.68 -1.24
C ASP A 45 10.24 13.28 0.13
N VAL A 46 10.90 12.80 1.19
CA VAL A 46 10.67 13.28 2.57
C VAL A 46 11.15 14.71 2.71
N GLN A 47 12.30 15.05 2.12
CA GLN A 47 12.80 16.42 2.13
C GLN A 47 11.86 17.38 1.41
N ILE A 48 11.33 16.99 0.25
CA ILE A 48 10.32 17.77 -0.50
C ILE A 48 9.08 18.00 0.37
N ALA A 49 8.57 16.95 1.02
CA ALA A 49 7.39 17.04 1.88
C ALA A 49 7.63 17.95 3.11
N ILE A 50 8.81 17.85 3.76
CA ILE A 50 9.16 18.72 4.89
C ILE A 50 9.27 20.17 4.42
N LYS A 51 9.97 20.45 3.32
CA LYS A 51 10.09 21.81 2.76
C LYS A 51 8.72 22.42 2.46
N HIS A 52 7.86 21.68 1.77
CA HIS A 52 6.49 22.12 1.48
C HIS A 52 5.70 22.40 2.76
N THR A 53 5.85 21.57 3.78
CA THR A 53 5.21 21.79 5.09
C THR A 53 5.75 23.07 5.75
N LEU A 54 7.06 23.30 5.72
CA LEU A 54 7.68 24.49 6.31
C LEU A 54 7.30 25.80 5.59
N GLU A 55 7.05 25.74 4.28
CA GLU A 55 6.59 26.87 3.46
C GLU A 55 5.12 27.21 3.68
N THR A 56 4.29 26.21 3.95
CA THR A 56 2.82 26.35 4.07
C THR A 56 2.33 26.47 5.51
N ALA A 57 3.09 26.00 6.48
CA ALA A 57 2.68 25.99 7.88
C ALA A 57 2.85 27.36 8.55
N GLU A 58 1.85 27.74 9.34
CA GLU A 58 1.92 28.88 10.23
C GLU A 58 2.60 28.50 11.55
N VAL A 59 3.48 29.38 12.06
CA VAL A 59 4.14 29.18 13.35
C VAL A 59 3.34 29.87 14.46
N ILE A 60 2.64 29.05 15.24
CA ILE A 60 1.87 29.51 16.40
C ILE A 60 2.70 29.31 17.69
N THR A 61 2.46 30.15 18.69
CA THR A 61 3.09 30.04 20.02
C THR A 61 2.11 29.42 21.04
N PRO A 62 2.59 28.54 21.95
CA PRO A 62 1.76 28.01 23.03
C PRO A 62 1.21 29.13 23.92
N ARG A 63 -0.06 29.05 24.28
CA ARG A 63 -0.61 29.93 25.33
C ARG A 63 -0.05 29.51 26.69
N LEU A 64 0.15 30.49 27.56
CA LEU A 64 0.55 30.24 28.95
C LEU A 64 -0.65 29.64 29.70
N ILE A 65 -0.59 28.33 29.93
CA ILE A 65 -1.56 27.57 30.73
C ILE A 65 -0.81 26.65 31.69
N ASP A 66 -1.47 26.28 32.79
CA ASP A 66 -0.97 25.22 33.66
C ASP A 66 -1.11 23.87 32.95
N MET A 67 0.03 23.33 32.52
CA MET A 67 0.07 22.01 31.89
C MET A 67 -0.18 20.92 32.94
N PRO A 68 -0.96 19.87 32.62
CA PRO A 68 -1.15 18.75 33.54
C PRO A 68 0.18 18.08 33.88
N PRO A 69 0.35 17.59 35.12
CA PRO A 69 1.56 16.89 35.54
C PRO A 69 1.93 15.71 34.62
N THR A 70 0.93 14.98 34.12
CA THR A 70 1.13 13.87 33.17
C THR A 70 1.80 14.31 31.88
N ILE A 71 1.43 15.48 31.35
CA ILE A 71 2.05 16.04 30.13
C ILE A 71 3.46 16.52 30.44
N VAL A 72 3.69 17.18 31.57
CA VAL A 72 5.03 17.63 31.98
C VAL A 72 6.00 16.45 32.09
N HIS A 73 5.55 15.30 32.59
CA HIS A 73 6.38 14.08 32.65
C HIS A 73 6.75 13.54 31.27
N LEU A 74 5.90 13.71 30.25
CA LEU A 74 6.22 13.28 28.88
C LEU A 74 7.40 14.05 28.29
N ARG A 75 7.68 15.27 28.75
CA ARG A 75 8.79 16.11 28.24
C ARG A 75 10.14 15.38 28.23
N ASN A 76 10.38 14.53 29.23
CA ASN A 76 11.63 13.78 29.37
C ASN A 76 11.61 12.43 28.64
N SER A 77 10.45 12.03 28.11
CA SER A 77 10.23 10.71 27.51
C SER A 77 10.09 10.76 25.99
N VAL A 78 9.83 11.94 25.41
CA VAL A 78 9.62 12.13 23.99
C VAL A 78 10.60 13.15 23.42
N ASP A 79 10.77 13.13 22.10
CA ASP A 79 11.56 14.14 21.41
C ASP A 79 11.00 15.55 21.63
N ALA A 80 11.90 16.55 21.66
CA ALA A 80 11.53 17.94 21.90
C ALA A 80 10.48 18.44 20.89
N SER A 81 10.55 18.02 19.63
CA SER A 81 9.56 18.40 18.60
C SER A 81 8.17 17.85 18.89
N VAL A 82 8.08 16.61 19.39
CA VAL A 82 6.83 15.95 19.76
C VAL A 82 6.20 16.65 20.97
N TYR A 83 7.00 16.90 22.00
CA TYR A 83 6.53 17.60 23.20
C TYR A 83 6.06 19.02 22.86
N SER A 84 6.85 19.77 22.07
CA SER A 84 6.49 21.12 21.61
C SER A 84 5.15 21.14 20.86
N SER A 85 4.94 20.20 19.92
CA SER A 85 3.69 20.11 19.17
C SER A 85 2.49 19.71 20.06
N LEU A 86 2.70 18.79 21.01
CA LEU A 86 1.66 18.38 21.97
C LEU A 86 1.27 19.55 22.90
N ALA A 87 2.26 20.24 23.46
CA ALA A 87 2.04 21.42 24.30
C ALA A 87 1.32 22.54 23.54
N LEU A 88 1.67 22.77 22.27
CA LEU A 88 0.99 23.73 21.41
C LEU A 88 -0.49 23.36 21.20
N SER A 89 -0.76 22.09 20.89
CA SER A 89 -2.11 21.56 20.71
C SER A 89 -2.97 21.77 21.96
N ILE A 90 -2.46 21.37 23.14
CA ILE A 90 -3.19 21.48 24.40
C ILE A 90 -3.42 22.95 24.80
N SER A 91 -2.40 23.80 24.69
CA SER A 91 -2.50 25.20 25.11
C SER A 91 -3.41 26.06 24.25
N ASN A 92 -3.55 25.72 22.96
CA ASN A 92 -4.38 26.47 22.03
C ASN A 92 -5.71 25.79 21.70
N ASP A 93 -6.02 24.65 22.32
CA ASP A 93 -7.21 23.84 22.02
C ASP A 93 -7.29 23.44 20.53
N ILE A 94 -6.14 23.14 19.93
CA ILE A 94 -6.02 22.70 18.53
C ILE A 94 -6.04 21.17 18.51
N PRO A 95 -6.91 20.51 17.72
CA PRO A 95 -6.93 19.06 17.62
C PRO A 95 -5.56 18.49 17.24
N TRP A 96 -5.04 17.58 18.07
CA TRP A 96 -3.76 16.95 17.78
C TRP A 96 -3.90 15.93 16.66
N LEU A 97 -3.17 16.15 15.56
CA LEU A 97 -2.99 15.14 14.51
C LEU A 97 -1.82 14.23 14.88
N CYS A 98 -2.12 13.00 15.30
CA CYS A 98 -1.13 12.00 15.67
C CYS A 98 -1.41 10.69 14.94
N VAL A 99 -0.38 10.14 14.29
CA VAL A 99 -0.46 8.83 13.60
C VAL A 99 -0.22 7.69 14.59
N ASP A 100 0.47 7.95 15.70
CA ASP A 100 0.68 6.98 16.76
C ASP A 100 -0.60 6.82 17.60
N THR A 101 -1.16 5.63 17.56
CA THR A 101 -2.43 5.31 18.22
C THR A 101 -2.33 5.34 19.74
N THR A 102 -1.16 5.04 20.31
CA THR A 102 -0.94 5.06 21.78
C THR A 102 -0.94 6.49 22.28
N PHE A 103 -0.22 7.37 21.59
CA PHE A 103 -0.19 8.79 21.91
C PHE A 103 -1.55 9.45 21.69
N ALA A 104 -2.22 9.15 20.59
CA ALA A 104 -3.59 9.62 20.35
C ALA A 104 -4.53 9.16 21.47
N GLN A 105 -4.48 7.89 21.90
CA GLN A 105 -5.29 7.40 23.01
C GLN A 105 -4.98 8.12 24.32
N LEU A 106 -3.71 8.39 24.64
CA LEU A 106 -3.33 9.11 25.86
C LEU A 106 -3.98 10.50 25.90
N SER A 107 -3.90 11.25 24.80
CA SER A 107 -4.52 12.57 24.70
C SER A 107 -6.05 12.49 24.78
N HIS A 108 -6.66 11.42 24.26
CA HIS A 108 -8.11 11.21 24.27
C HIS A 108 -8.61 10.96 25.70
N HIS A 109 -7.92 10.09 26.45
CA HIS A 109 -8.22 9.83 27.85
C HIS A 109 -8.03 11.07 28.73
N ALA A 110 -7.05 11.92 28.39
CA ALA A 110 -6.85 13.21 29.03
C ALA A 110 -7.88 14.29 28.61
N LYS A 111 -8.85 13.93 27.76
CA LYS A 111 -9.92 14.80 27.23
C LYS A 111 -9.41 15.98 26.39
N TYR A 112 -8.26 15.80 25.73
CA TYR A 112 -7.75 16.78 24.77
C TYR A 112 -8.24 16.49 23.35
N PRO A 113 -8.46 17.54 22.54
CA PRO A 113 -8.97 17.37 21.19
C PRO A 113 -7.95 16.64 20.32
N ILE A 114 -8.42 15.66 19.55
CA ILE A 114 -7.62 14.86 18.63
C ILE A 114 -8.29 14.86 17.27
N ALA A 115 -7.48 15.03 16.24
CA ALA A 115 -7.94 14.88 14.86
C ALA A 115 -8.02 13.39 14.51
N ASN A 116 -9.09 12.98 13.83
CA ASN A 116 -9.16 11.65 13.23
C ASN A 116 -8.17 11.60 12.05
N ALA A 117 -6.99 11.04 12.29
CA ALA A 117 -5.92 10.98 11.30
C ALA A 117 -6.34 10.28 10.01
N LEU A 118 -7.06 9.16 10.12
CA LEU A 118 -7.57 8.42 8.95
C LEU A 118 -8.47 9.30 8.10
N GLN A 119 -9.49 9.92 8.70
CA GLN A 119 -10.43 10.78 7.99
C GLN A 119 -9.74 12.02 7.40
N PHE A 120 -8.80 12.61 8.15
CA PHE A 120 -8.02 13.74 7.68
C PHE A 120 -7.21 13.39 6.42
N TYR A 121 -6.42 12.31 6.45
CA TYR A 121 -5.64 11.91 5.28
C TYR A 121 -6.49 11.45 4.10
N MET A 122 -7.61 10.74 4.35
CA MET A 122 -8.56 10.41 3.30
C MET A 122 -9.10 11.68 2.62
N SER A 123 -9.45 12.72 3.40
CA SER A 123 -9.96 13.97 2.85
C SER A 123 -8.94 14.72 1.98
N LEU A 124 -7.66 14.70 2.38
CA LEU A 124 -6.57 15.27 1.58
C LEU A 124 -6.35 14.50 0.28
N GLY A 125 -6.62 13.20 0.28
CA GLY A 125 -6.45 12.33 -0.89
C GLY A 125 -7.54 12.43 -1.96
N VAL A 126 -8.71 13.03 -1.68
CA VAL A 126 -9.86 13.02 -2.61
C VAL A 126 -9.57 13.75 -3.93
N GLY A 127 -8.71 14.76 -3.92
CA GLY A 127 -8.38 15.57 -5.10
C GLY A 127 -7.08 15.19 -5.82
N LEU A 128 -6.33 14.22 -5.30
CA LEU A 128 -5.02 13.85 -5.84
C LEU A 128 -5.15 12.77 -6.91
N ASP A 129 -4.37 12.90 -7.97
CA ASP A 129 -4.26 11.84 -8.98
C ASP A 129 -3.47 10.64 -8.45
N ILE A 130 -3.60 9.49 -9.12
CA ILE A 130 -2.91 8.27 -8.69
C ILE A 130 -1.38 8.37 -8.78
N MET A 131 -0.86 9.17 -9.71
CA MET A 131 0.59 9.36 -9.90
C MET A 131 1.20 10.10 -8.70
N GLN A 132 0.50 11.11 -8.19
CA GLN A 132 0.85 11.85 -6.97
C GLN A 132 0.77 10.96 -5.72
N LYS A 133 -0.11 9.95 -5.74
CA LYS A 133 -0.29 8.99 -4.64
C LYS A 133 0.71 7.84 -4.66
N HIS A 134 1.33 7.52 -5.80
CA HIS A 134 2.26 6.39 -5.93
C HIS A 134 3.36 6.41 -4.86
N VAL A 135 3.99 7.56 -4.61
CA VAL A 135 5.07 7.66 -3.62
C VAL A 135 4.57 7.23 -2.24
N GLY A 136 3.42 7.75 -1.78
CA GLY A 136 2.84 7.39 -0.49
C GLY A 136 2.49 5.91 -0.39
N ILE A 137 1.86 5.36 -1.43
CA ILE A 137 1.48 3.94 -1.52
C ILE A 137 2.73 3.04 -1.52
N TYR A 138 3.76 3.41 -2.27
CA TYR A 138 4.97 2.59 -2.40
C TYR A 138 5.78 2.62 -1.10
N ARG A 139 5.81 3.76 -0.39
CA ARG A 139 6.39 3.86 0.95
C ARG A 139 5.60 3.09 2.00
N HIS A 140 4.28 3.02 1.86
CA HIS A 140 3.47 2.16 2.71
C HIS A 140 3.90 0.68 2.56
N VAL A 141 4.06 0.21 1.33
CA VAL A 141 4.50 -1.18 1.06
C VAL A 141 5.95 -1.44 1.49
N THR A 142 6.86 -0.50 1.22
CA THR A 142 8.31 -0.72 1.40
C THR A 142 8.81 -0.40 2.80
N CYS A 143 8.18 0.54 3.50
CA CYS A 143 8.65 1.07 4.77
C CYS A 143 7.60 0.95 5.89
N GLY A 144 6.39 0.45 5.61
CA GLY A 144 5.32 0.34 6.60
C GLY A 144 4.73 1.68 7.01
N LEU A 145 4.94 2.75 6.23
CA LEU A 145 4.38 4.07 6.53
C LEU A 145 2.85 4.00 6.49
N PRO A 146 2.11 4.39 7.54
CA PRO A 146 0.65 4.33 7.52
C PRO A 146 0.06 5.12 6.35
N TYR A 147 -0.84 4.49 5.59
CA TYR A 147 -1.49 5.10 4.42
C TYR A 147 -2.97 4.69 4.38
N PRO A 148 -3.90 5.64 4.18
CA PRO A 148 -5.33 5.36 4.14
C PRO A 148 -5.74 4.75 2.78
N LEU A 149 -5.38 3.50 2.56
CA LEU A 149 -5.62 2.82 1.28
C LEU A 149 -7.11 2.55 1.05
N THR A 150 -7.59 2.93 -0.14
CA THR A 150 -8.97 2.68 -0.57
C THR A 150 -9.05 1.64 -1.69
N TYR A 151 -10.21 1.00 -1.83
CA TYR A 151 -10.44 0.08 -2.95
C TYR A 151 -10.36 0.77 -4.32
N GLU A 152 -10.79 2.03 -4.43
CA GLU A 152 -10.66 2.78 -5.68
C GLU A 152 -9.18 2.99 -6.06
N GLU A 153 -8.29 3.22 -5.10
CA GLU A 153 -6.86 3.32 -5.37
C GLU A 153 -6.27 2.00 -5.85
N LEU A 154 -6.74 0.84 -5.36
CA LEU A 154 -6.35 -0.46 -5.91
C LEU A 154 -6.78 -0.59 -7.38
N LEU A 155 -7.98 -0.12 -7.73
CA LEU A 155 -8.44 -0.08 -9.11
C LEU A 155 -7.62 0.90 -9.96
N GLN A 156 -7.27 2.07 -9.44
CA GLN A 156 -6.43 3.03 -10.15
C GLN A 156 -5.01 2.48 -10.39
N LEU A 157 -4.41 1.80 -9.40
CA LEU A 157 -3.14 1.09 -9.57
C LEU A 157 -3.22 0.01 -10.64
N SER A 158 -4.33 -0.75 -10.69
CA SER A 158 -4.52 -1.77 -11.73
C SER A 158 -4.55 -1.18 -13.15
N ARG A 159 -5.00 0.08 -13.29
CA ARG A 159 -5.03 0.83 -14.56
C ARG A 159 -3.76 1.63 -14.84
N SER A 160 -2.87 1.74 -13.85
CA SER A 160 -1.70 2.61 -13.93
C SER A 160 -0.70 2.10 -14.97
N LYS A 161 -0.06 3.03 -15.66
CA LYS A 161 1.00 2.77 -16.63
C LYS A 161 2.40 2.84 -16.01
N ASP A 162 2.49 3.12 -14.71
CA ASP A 162 3.76 3.07 -14.00
C ASP A 162 4.32 1.66 -14.02
N GLN A 163 5.62 1.54 -14.31
CA GLN A 163 6.31 0.27 -14.51
C GLN A 163 6.18 -0.68 -13.30
N TYR A 164 6.04 -0.13 -12.09
CA TYR A 164 5.99 -0.90 -10.86
C TYR A 164 4.59 -0.98 -10.24
N ALA A 165 3.57 -0.35 -10.82
CA ALA A 165 2.23 -0.30 -10.24
C ALA A 165 1.65 -1.69 -9.99
N HIS A 166 1.77 -2.62 -10.94
CA HIS A 166 1.27 -3.99 -10.76
C HIS A 166 2.09 -4.78 -9.73
N TYR A 167 3.39 -4.51 -9.60
CA TYR A 167 4.22 -5.08 -8.53
C TYR A 167 3.72 -4.64 -7.15
N PHE A 168 3.54 -3.33 -6.96
CA PHE A 168 3.06 -2.78 -5.70
C PHE A 168 1.60 -3.17 -5.40
N LEU A 169 0.74 -3.25 -6.41
CA LEU A 169 -0.62 -3.77 -6.28
C LEU A 169 -0.63 -5.20 -5.72
N ALA A 170 0.17 -6.11 -6.28
CA ALA A 170 0.28 -7.48 -5.78
C ALA A 170 0.77 -7.51 -4.32
N LYS A 171 1.73 -6.66 -3.96
CA LYS A 171 2.21 -6.53 -2.58
C LYS A 171 1.14 -6.01 -1.63
N LEU A 172 0.37 -4.99 -2.01
CA LEU A 172 -0.74 -4.46 -1.20
C LEU A 172 -1.81 -5.50 -0.94
N LEU A 173 -2.23 -6.22 -1.99
CA LEU A 173 -3.21 -7.31 -1.85
C LEU A 173 -2.70 -8.37 -0.86
N LYS A 174 -1.42 -8.72 -0.93
CA LYS A 174 -0.80 -9.68 0.01
C LYS A 174 -0.63 -9.14 1.43
N MET A 175 -0.47 -7.83 1.62
CA MET A 175 -0.34 -7.22 2.95
C MET A 175 -1.64 -7.31 3.77
N TYR A 176 -2.78 -7.38 3.08
CA TYR A 176 -4.10 -7.39 3.71
C TYR A 176 -4.92 -8.61 3.29
N PRO A 177 -4.49 -9.84 3.67
CA PRO A 177 -5.19 -11.06 3.25
C PRO A 177 -6.63 -11.14 3.78
N ASP A 178 -6.87 -10.57 4.96
CA ASP A 178 -8.18 -10.54 5.63
C ASP A 178 -8.96 -9.24 5.33
N ALA A 179 -8.63 -8.53 4.25
CA ALA A 179 -9.32 -7.30 3.87
C ALA A 179 -10.80 -7.50 3.52
N TYR A 180 -11.20 -8.73 3.21
CA TYR A 180 -12.55 -9.07 2.78
C TYR A 180 -13.27 -9.87 3.87
N PRO A 181 -14.54 -9.55 4.16
CA PRO A 181 -15.31 -10.25 5.20
C PRO A 181 -15.68 -11.68 4.80
N ASP A 182 -15.79 -11.96 3.50
CA ASP A 182 -16.25 -13.23 2.96
C ASP A 182 -15.75 -13.44 1.51
N THR A 183 -15.80 -14.69 1.06
CA THR A 183 -15.38 -15.12 -0.28
C THR A 183 -16.11 -14.39 -1.41
N GLU A 184 -17.40 -14.12 -1.28
CA GLU A 184 -18.19 -13.49 -2.34
C GLU A 184 -17.79 -12.01 -2.50
N THR A 185 -17.58 -11.31 -1.39
CA THR A 185 -17.03 -9.96 -1.38
C THR A 185 -15.61 -9.92 -1.94
N ALA A 186 -14.75 -10.89 -1.57
CA ALA A 186 -13.41 -11.01 -2.13
C ALA A 186 -13.48 -11.17 -3.67
N ILE A 187 -14.25 -12.14 -4.16
CA ILE A 187 -14.39 -12.39 -5.60
C ILE A 187 -14.94 -11.17 -6.34
N ARG A 188 -15.94 -10.48 -5.77
CA ARG A 188 -16.53 -9.26 -6.34
C ARG A 188 -15.52 -8.11 -6.50
N HIS A 189 -14.50 -8.04 -5.66
CA HIS A 189 -13.44 -7.04 -5.77
C HIS A 189 -12.27 -7.53 -6.64
N LEU A 190 -11.78 -8.74 -6.40
CA LEU A 190 -10.63 -9.32 -7.07
C LEU A 190 -10.88 -9.51 -8.58
N HIS A 191 -12.08 -9.92 -9.01
CA HIS A 191 -12.33 -10.08 -10.45
C HIS A 191 -12.22 -8.75 -11.22
N LYS A 192 -12.64 -7.61 -10.63
CA LYS A 192 -12.54 -6.30 -11.28
C LYS A 192 -11.08 -5.90 -11.47
N ILE A 193 -10.26 -6.12 -10.46
CA ILE A 193 -8.81 -5.91 -10.53
C ILE A 193 -8.22 -6.78 -11.65
N LEU A 194 -8.56 -8.07 -11.69
CA LEU A 194 -8.04 -9.01 -12.69
C LEU A 194 -8.44 -8.64 -14.11
N VAL A 195 -9.70 -8.29 -14.35
CA VAL A 195 -10.18 -7.89 -15.68
C VAL A 195 -9.37 -6.69 -16.19
N ILE A 196 -9.13 -5.70 -15.33
CA ILE A 196 -8.33 -4.52 -15.69
C ILE A 196 -6.87 -4.91 -15.97
N VAL A 197 -6.24 -5.68 -15.08
CA VAL A 197 -4.83 -6.10 -15.23
C VAL A 197 -4.64 -6.93 -16.49
N LEU A 198 -5.57 -7.84 -16.79
CA LEU A 198 -5.56 -8.63 -18.03
C LEU A 198 -5.76 -7.77 -19.27
N ALA A 199 -6.63 -6.76 -19.21
CA ALA A 199 -6.81 -5.81 -20.31
C ALA A 199 -5.54 -4.97 -20.55
N GLN A 200 -4.87 -4.51 -19.48
CA GLN A 200 -3.59 -3.81 -19.60
C GLN A 200 -2.50 -4.71 -20.20
N ALA A 201 -2.40 -5.95 -19.71
CA ALA A 201 -1.46 -6.93 -20.24
C ALA A 201 -1.76 -7.28 -21.72
N PHE A 202 -3.03 -7.23 -22.12
CA PHE A 202 -3.43 -7.38 -23.50
C PHE A 202 -2.90 -6.25 -24.39
N VAL A 203 -2.99 -5.01 -23.91
CA VAL A 203 -2.49 -3.82 -24.61
C VAL A 203 -0.95 -3.79 -24.69
N ASP A 204 -0.27 -4.16 -23.61
CA ASP A 204 1.19 -4.23 -23.54
C ASP A 204 1.76 -5.35 -24.44
N GLY A 205 1.09 -6.50 -24.48
CA GLY A 205 1.37 -7.58 -25.42
C GLY A 205 2.59 -8.45 -25.09
N GLU A 206 3.48 -8.05 -24.18
CA GLU A 206 4.68 -8.82 -23.81
C GLU A 206 4.34 -10.19 -23.20
N ILE A 207 3.24 -10.28 -22.45
CA ILE A 207 2.79 -11.53 -21.83
C ILE A 207 2.42 -12.62 -22.86
N PHE A 208 2.05 -12.22 -24.09
CA PHE A 208 1.74 -13.18 -25.15
C PHE A 208 2.99 -13.77 -25.81
N ARG A 209 4.13 -13.10 -25.70
CA ARG A 209 5.43 -13.64 -26.14
C ARG A 209 5.98 -14.68 -25.15
N GLY A 210 5.47 -14.69 -23.92
CA GLY A 210 5.79 -15.69 -22.91
C GLY A 210 5.50 -15.19 -21.50
N LEU A 211 5.31 -16.14 -20.58
CA LEU A 211 5.31 -15.85 -19.15
C LEU A 211 6.73 -15.50 -18.69
N LYS A 212 6.91 -14.92 -17.50
CA LYS A 212 8.20 -14.47 -16.95
C LYS A 212 9.33 -15.50 -17.09
N VAL A 213 9.03 -16.76 -16.82
CA VAL A 213 10.00 -17.88 -16.91
C VAL A 213 10.52 -18.08 -18.34
N THR A 214 9.69 -17.78 -19.33
CA THR A 214 9.96 -18.00 -20.76
C THR A 214 10.29 -16.72 -21.53
N ASN A 215 9.96 -15.55 -20.99
CA ASN A 215 10.18 -14.24 -21.60
C ASN A 215 10.74 -13.27 -20.54
N PRO A 216 12.07 -13.05 -20.48
CA PRO A 216 12.68 -12.11 -19.55
C PRO A 216 12.22 -10.65 -19.71
N SER A 217 11.71 -10.27 -20.89
CA SER A 217 11.16 -8.93 -21.13
C SER A 217 9.81 -8.72 -20.43
N ASN A 218 9.11 -9.80 -20.09
CA ASN A 218 7.93 -9.76 -19.24
C ASN A 218 8.39 -9.85 -17.77
N PHE A 219 8.30 -8.73 -17.04
CA PHE A 219 8.66 -8.67 -15.61
C PHE A 219 7.81 -9.60 -14.72
N GLY A 220 6.68 -10.11 -15.23
CA GLY A 220 5.79 -11.05 -14.58
C GLY A 220 4.86 -10.42 -13.55
N TYR A 221 4.71 -9.10 -13.55
CA TYR A 221 3.85 -8.41 -12.58
C TYR A 221 2.37 -8.76 -12.77
N THR A 222 1.90 -8.86 -14.02
CA THR A 222 0.55 -9.35 -14.34
C THR A 222 0.31 -10.76 -13.80
N GLU A 223 1.26 -11.68 -14.00
CA GLU A 223 1.20 -13.05 -13.48
C GLU A 223 1.15 -13.04 -11.95
N HIS A 224 1.95 -12.18 -11.32
CA HIS A 224 1.99 -12.06 -9.87
C HIS A 224 0.67 -11.55 -9.30
N VAL A 225 0.08 -10.49 -9.87
CA VAL A 225 -1.25 -10.02 -9.45
C VAL A 225 -2.29 -11.12 -9.66
N PHE A 226 -2.26 -11.84 -10.78
CA PHE A 226 -3.17 -12.94 -11.05
C PHE A 226 -3.10 -14.01 -9.96
N HIS A 227 -1.89 -14.49 -9.66
CA HIS A 227 -1.70 -15.51 -8.64
C HIS A 227 -2.10 -15.03 -7.24
N ILE A 228 -1.77 -13.80 -6.85
CA ILE A 228 -2.18 -13.25 -5.55
C ILE A 228 -3.71 -13.17 -5.44
N CYS A 229 -4.41 -12.72 -6.49
CA CYS A 229 -5.86 -12.70 -6.46
C CYS A 229 -6.46 -14.11 -6.33
N CYS A 230 -5.90 -15.11 -7.02
CA CYS A 230 -6.31 -16.50 -6.86
C CYS A 230 -6.04 -17.01 -5.45
N GLU A 231 -4.86 -16.72 -4.89
CA GLU A 231 -4.47 -17.07 -3.52
C GLU A 231 -5.45 -16.47 -2.50
N LEU A 232 -5.73 -15.18 -2.57
CA LEU A 232 -6.69 -14.52 -1.68
C LEU A 232 -8.10 -15.10 -1.78
N ALA A 233 -8.55 -15.43 -3.00
CA ALA A 233 -9.89 -15.99 -3.19
C ALA A 233 -10.04 -17.38 -2.53
N ILE A 234 -8.99 -18.21 -2.50
CA ILE A 234 -9.08 -19.57 -1.94
C ILE A 234 -8.87 -19.64 -0.42
N HIS A 235 -8.25 -18.62 0.19
CA HIS A 235 -7.82 -18.65 1.60
C HIS A 235 -8.92 -18.34 2.63
N HIS A 236 -10.08 -17.81 2.23
CA HIS A 236 -11.17 -17.52 3.17
C HIS A 236 -11.73 -18.79 3.84
N SER A 237 -11.98 -18.75 5.14
CA SER A 237 -12.53 -19.86 5.93
C SER A 237 -14.07 -19.85 5.97
N ASP A 238 -14.72 -20.04 4.82
CA ASP A 238 -16.18 -20.05 4.67
C ASP A 238 -16.80 -21.46 4.49
N GLY A 239 -15.99 -22.51 4.70
CA GLY A 239 -16.41 -23.91 4.53
C GLY A 239 -16.51 -24.41 3.09
N LYS A 240 -16.30 -23.57 2.07
CA LYS A 240 -16.26 -24.00 0.67
C LYS A 240 -14.89 -24.56 0.29
N GLU A 241 -14.87 -25.49 -0.66
CA GLU A 241 -13.63 -26.05 -1.21
C GLU A 241 -12.83 -24.98 -1.96
N ALA A 242 -11.49 -25.10 -1.94
CA ALA A 242 -10.60 -24.16 -2.63
C ALA A 242 -10.88 -24.14 -4.14
N GLU A 243 -11.14 -25.32 -4.73
CA GLU A 243 -11.50 -25.49 -6.13
C GLU A 243 -12.81 -24.76 -6.48
N GLN A 244 -13.81 -24.83 -5.60
CA GLN A 244 -15.07 -24.12 -5.77
C GLN A 244 -14.86 -22.59 -5.75
N LYS A 245 -14.07 -22.08 -4.81
CA LYS A 245 -13.76 -20.63 -4.69
C LYS A 245 -13.02 -20.12 -5.93
N LEU A 246 -12.02 -20.89 -6.37
CA LEU A 246 -11.27 -20.57 -7.57
C LEU A 246 -12.18 -20.58 -8.80
N ALA A 247 -13.06 -21.58 -8.95
CA ALA A 247 -14.04 -21.65 -10.03
C ALA A 247 -14.95 -20.40 -10.04
N MET A 248 -15.45 -19.96 -8.88
CA MET A 248 -16.26 -18.75 -8.78
C MET A 248 -15.51 -17.50 -9.26
N LEU A 249 -14.25 -17.32 -8.87
CA LEU A 249 -13.41 -16.20 -9.36
C LEU A 249 -13.20 -16.27 -10.87
N LEU A 250 -12.84 -17.45 -11.38
CA LEU A 250 -12.58 -17.65 -12.80
C LEU A 250 -13.82 -17.41 -13.64
N CYS A 251 -15.00 -17.87 -13.22
CA CYS A 251 -16.27 -17.57 -13.87
C CYS A 251 -16.53 -16.05 -13.94
N ALA A 252 -16.35 -15.35 -12.82
CA ALA A 252 -16.54 -13.89 -12.78
C ALA A 252 -15.59 -13.14 -13.73
N VAL A 253 -14.32 -13.55 -13.81
CA VAL A 253 -13.36 -12.97 -14.77
C VAL A 253 -13.73 -13.33 -16.21
N MET A 254 -14.03 -14.60 -16.48
CA MET A 254 -14.28 -15.12 -17.83
C MET A 254 -15.53 -14.52 -18.46
N GLU A 255 -16.59 -14.27 -17.68
CA GLU A 255 -17.80 -13.60 -18.18
C GLU A 255 -17.51 -12.18 -18.66
N ASN A 256 -16.63 -11.45 -17.96
CA ASN A 256 -16.25 -10.08 -18.32
C ASN A 256 -15.30 -10.00 -19.53
N VAL A 257 -14.71 -11.13 -19.95
CA VAL A 257 -13.77 -11.20 -21.09
C VAL A 257 -14.24 -12.17 -22.18
N LYS A 258 -15.52 -12.57 -22.15
CA LYS A 258 -16.08 -13.62 -23.00
C LYS A 258 -15.91 -13.35 -24.50
N ASP A 259 -16.01 -12.08 -24.88
CA ASP A 259 -15.95 -11.61 -26.27
C ASP A 259 -14.51 -11.37 -26.76
N ILE A 260 -13.49 -11.57 -25.90
CA ILE A 260 -12.08 -11.37 -26.23
C ILE A 260 -11.33 -12.70 -26.11
N PRO A 261 -11.29 -13.53 -27.17
CA PRO A 261 -10.71 -14.87 -27.13
C PRO A 261 -9.27 -14.92 -26.65
N THR A 262 -8.47 -13.90 -27.00
CA THR A 262 -7.06 -13.78 -26.60
C THR A 262 -6.90 -13.66 -25.09
N ILE A 263 -7.67 -12.76 -24.45
CA ILE A 263 -7.67 -12.60 -22.99
C ILE A 263 -8.19 -13.87 -22.32
N ARG A 264 -9.27 -14.45 -22.84
CA ARG A 264 -9.82 -15.72 -22.34
C ARG A 264 -8.79 -16.85 -22.34
N ASN A 265 -8.00 -16.97 -23.40
CA ASN A 265 -6.94 -17.97 -23.49
C ASN A 265 -5.78 -17.69 -22.53
N LEU A 266 -5.43 -16.41 -22.32
CA LEU A 266 -4.46 -16.00 -21.30
C LEU A 266 -4.94 -16.35 -19.89
N THR A 267 -6.18 -16.03 -19.55
CA THR A 267 -6.79 -16.37 -18.26
C THR A 267 -6.73 -17.87 -18.00
N ARG A 268 -7.09 -18.69 -19.01
CA ARG A 268 -6.98 -20.15 -18.92
C ARG A 268 -5.54 -20.60 -18.68
N LYS A 269 -4.57 -20.03 -19.40
CA LYS A 269 -3.14 -20.37 -19.24
C LYS A 269 -2.65 -20.03 -17.83
N LEU A 270 -2.97 -18.84 -17.31
CA LEU A 270 -2.59 -18.42 -15.97
C LEU A 270 -3.28 -19.28 -14.89
N ALA A 271 -4.57 -19.58 -15.05
CA ALA A 271 -5.31 -20.46 -14.16
C ALA A 271 -4.71 -21.87 -14.11
N SER A 272 -4.39 -22.47 -15.26
CA SER A 272 -3.77 -23.79 -15.30
C SER A 272 -2.41 -23.84 -14.59
N VAL A 273 -1.59 -22.80 -14.76
CA VAL A 273 -0.30 -22.69 -14.05
C VAL A 273 -0.52 -22.57 -12.54
N PHE A 274 -1.48 -21.75 -12.11
CA PHE A 274 -1.84 -21.60 -10.70
C PHE A 274 -2.33 -22.92 -10.08
N ILE A 275 -3.29 -23.59 -10.72
CA ILE A 275 -3.88 -24.86 -10.28
C ILE A 275 -2.79 -25.93 -10.12
N ALA A 276 -1.93 -26.08 -11.13
CA ALA A 276 -0.83 -27.03 -11.10
C ALA A 276 0.18 -26.70 -9.98
N GLY A 277 0.52 -25.42 -9.80
CA GLY A 277 1.45 -24.96 -8.76
C GLY A 277 0.91 -25.14 -7.33
N HIS A 278 -0.40 -25.16 -7.15
CA HIS A 278 -1.07 -25.36 -5.84
C HIS A 278 -1.61 -26.79 -5.65
N PHE A 279 -1.26 -27.73 -6.54
CA PHE A 279 -1.72 -29.13 -6.48
C PHE A 279 -3.26 -29.30 -6.42
N MET A 280 -4.00 -28.35 -6.99
CA MET A 280 -5.46 -28.37 -7.01
C MET A 280 -6.00 -29.30 -8.11
N SER A 281 -7.20 -29.85 -7.92
CA SER A 281 -7.82 -30.71 -8.92
C SER A 281 -8.44 -29.90 -10.06
N ILE A 282 -7.79 -29.92 -11.24
CA ILE A 282 -8.34 -29.26 -12.45
C ILE A 282 -9.73 -29.79 -12.82
N ASN A 283 -9.99 -31.07 -12.56
CA ASN A 283 -11.28 -31.70 -12.83
C ASN A 283 -12.38 -31.16 -11.90
N ALA A 284 -12.07 -30.96 -10.61
CA ALA A 284 -13.02 -30.40 -9.65
C ALA A 284 -13.29 -28.91 -9.95
N VAL A 285 -12.26 -28.13 -10.29
CA VAL A 285 -12.44 -26.73 -10.74
C VAL A 285 -13.36 -26.67 -11.97
N ASN A 286 -13.12 -27.53 -12.97
CA ASN A 286 -13.96 -27.57 -14.17
C ASN A 286 -15.40 -28.01 -13.87
N ALA A 287 -15.60 -28.97 -12.96
CA ALA A 287 -16.93 -29.40 -12.54
C ALA A 287 -17.72 -28.24 -11.92
N HIS A 288 -17.10 -27.51 -10.99
CA HIS A 288 -17.73 -26.32 -10.39
C HIS A 288 -17.97 -25.19 -11.39
N ILE A 289 -17.06 -24.97 -12.35
CA ILE A 289 -17.30 -24.01 -13.43
C ILE A 289 -18.57 -24.38 -14.21
N CYS A 290 -18.73 -25.65 -14.58
CA CYS A 290 -19.92 -26.14 -15.28
C CYS A 290 -21.20 -25.97 -14.46
N GLU A 291 -21.16 -26.26 -13.16
CA GLU A 291 -22.30 -26.07 -12.26
C GLU A 291 -22.71 -24.59 -12.20
N ILE A 292 -21.73 -23.70 -11.98
CA ILE A 292 -21.96 -22.25 -11.87
C ILE A 292 -22.56 -21.70 -13.18
N THR A 293 -21.97 -22.03 -14.33
CA THR A 293 -22.45 -21.50 -15.62
C THR A 293 -23.80 -22.08 -16.04
N SER A 294 -24.11 -23.31 -15.63
CA SER A 294 -25.45 -23.90 -15.85
C SER A 294 -26.53 -23.22 -15.01
N THR A 295 -26.16 -22.60 -13.89
CA THR A 295 -27.09 -21.86 -13.01
C THR A 295 -27.36 -20.44 -13.55
N TRP A 296 -26.63 -19.98 -14.57
CA TRP A 296 -26.74 -18.64 -15.16
C TRP A 296 -27.56 -18.63 -16.47
N GLN A 297 -27.99 -19.80 -16.95
CA GLN A 297 -28.89 -20.00 -18.09
C GLN A 297 -30.34 -20.11 -17.62
#